data_AF-A0A844WW57-F1
#
_entry.id   AF-A0A844WW57-F1
#
_cell.length_a   1.000
_cell.length_b   1.000
_cell.length_c   1.000
_cell.angle_alpha   90.00
_cell.angle_beta   90.00
_cell.angle_gamma   90.00
#
_symmetry.space_group_name_H-M   'P 1'
#
loop_
_entity.id
_entity.type
_entity.pdbx_description
1 polymer ?
#
loop_
_entity_poly.entity_id
_entity_poly.type
_entity_poly.pdbx_seq_one_letter_code
_entity_poly.pdbx_strand_id
1 'polypeptide(L)'
;MNIKILKYGQDVNVVNDNVDVEVCLDNGKRYVATFFTIENIISILSRYKETKECCNGLYFWASDMIIVESLDNNVINKTIQDLIKNEEFHHAFSLLT
;
A
#
# COMPACT_ATOMS: atom_id res chain seq x y z
N MET A 1 -18.54 11.21 1.71
CA MET A 1 -17.76 10.57 2.79
C MET A 1 -16.52 11.41 2.98
N ASN A 2 -16.34 12.08 4.12
CA ASN A 2 -15.04 12.69 4.36
C ASN A 2 -14.11 11.61 4.88
N ILE A 3 -12.87 11.67 4.40
CA ILE A 3 -11.81 10.76 4.80
C ILE A 3 -10.60 11.57 5.20
N LYS A 4 -9.92 11.12 6.25
CA LYS A 4 -8.58 11.59 6.59
C LYS A 4 -7.59 10.50 6.21
N ILE A 5 -6.60 10.85 5.41
CA ILE A 5 -5.54 9.94 4.97
C ILE A 5 -4.29 10.25 5.77
N LEU A 6 -3.71 9.22 6.40
CA LEU A 6 -2.44 9.26 7.11
C LEU A 6 -1.47 8.32 6.41
N LYS A 7 -0.28 8.83 6.10
CA LYS A 7 0.80 8.08 5.45
C LYS A 7 1.95 7.91 6.44
N TYR A 8 2.38 6.69 6.68
CA TYR A 8 3.42 6.37 7.65
C TYR A 8 4.72 5.91 6.99
N GLY A 9 5.76 6.71 7.11
CA GLY A 9 7.11 6.41 6.64
C GLY A 9 7.96 7.67 6.64
N GLN A 10 9.21 7.56 7.11
CA GLN A 10 10.19 8.66 7.05
C GLN A 10 11.05 8.48 5.80
N ASP A 11 11.34 9.59 5.11
CA ASP A 11 12.23 9.64 3.93
C ASP A 11 11.91 8.62 2.82
N VAL A 12 10.62 8.34 2.62
CA VAL A 12 10.11 7.37 1.63
C VAL A 12 10.55 7.75 0.21
N ASN A 13 11.27 6.84 -0.46
CA ASN A 13 11.54 6.90 -1.88
C ASN A 13 10.25 6.61 -2.65
N VAL A 14 9.70 7.64 -3.29
CA VAL A 14 8.40 7.54 -3.98
C VAL A 14 8.37 6.54 -5.14
N VAL A 15 9.52 6.05 -5.61
CA VAL A 15 9.61 5.10 -6.74
C VAL A 15 9.98 3.68 -6.31
N ASN A 16 10.66 3.47 -5.17
CA ASN A 16 11.23 2.17 -4.81
C ASN A 16 10.98 1.75 -3.34
N ASP A 17 9.95 2.28 -2.71
CA ASP A 17 9.55 1.88 -1.35
C ASP A 17 8.12 1.35 -1.29
N ASN A 18 7.72 1.01 -0.07
CA ASN A 18 6.34 0.83 0.32
C ASN A 18 6.00 1.72 1.51
N VAL A 19 4.71 1.94 1.75
CA VAL A 19 4.25 2.80 2.83
C VAL A 19 2.88 2.37 3.33
N ASP A 20 2.70 2.39 4.65
CA ASP A 20 1.38 2.14 5.24
C ASP A 20 0.52 3.40 5.14
N VAL A 21 -0.72 3.19 4.71
CA VAL A 21 -1.71 4.24 4.57
C VAL A 21 -2.94 3.89 5.39
N GLU A 22 -3.26 4.75 6.36
CA GLU A 22 -4.46 4.67 7.17
C GLU A 22 -5.51 5.67 6.66
N VAL A 23 -6.74 5.17 6.52
CA VAL A 23 -7.92 5.95 6.14
C VAL A 23 -8.89 5.98 7.32
N CYS A 24 -9.09 7.16 7.89
CA CYS A 24 -10.07 7.38 8.94
C CYS A 24 -11.37 7.92 8.34
N LEU A 25 -12.47 7.21 8.59
CA LEU A 25 -13.81 7.64 8.21
C LEU A 25 -14.46 8.49 9.30
N ASP A 26 -15.43 9.33 8.92
CA ASP A 26 -16.18 10.20 9.85
C ASP A 26 -16.89 9.45 10.99
N ASN A 27 -17.21 8.16 10.78
CA ASN A 27 -17.82 7.31 11.80
C ASN A 27 -16.80 6.71 12.80
N GLY A 28 -15.53 7.15 12.75
CA GLY A 28 -14.45 6.69 13.61
C GLY A 28 -13.82 5.36 13.20
N LYS A 29 -14.35 4.67 12.17
CA LYS A 29 -13.71 3.46 11.64
C LYS A 29 -12.41 3.84 10.93
N ARG A 30 -11.37 3.03 11.17
CA ARG A 30 -10.04 3.23 10.62
C ARG A 30 -9.68 2.01 9.80
N TYR A 31 -9.09 2.23 8.64
CA TYR A 31 -8.73 1.18 7.69
C TYR A 31 -7.26 1.34 7.33
N VAL A 32 -6.57 0.24 7.05
CA VAL A 32 -5.16 0.24 6.66
C VAL A 32 -4.94 -0.60 5.40
N ALA A 33 -4.03 -0.13 4.56
CA ALA A 33 -3.45 -0.87 3.45
C ALA A 33 -1.99 -0.45 3.28
N THR A 34 -1.17 -1.32 2.72
CA THR A 34 0.23 -1.01 2.39
C THR A 34 0.36 -0.79 0.90
N PHE A 35 0.85 0.39 0.52
CA PHE A 35 1.07 0.78 -0.87
C PHE A 35 2.49 0.44 -1.27
N PHE A 36 2.65 -0.24 -2.40
CA PHE A 36 3.94 -0.64 -2.97
C PHE A 36 4.11 -0.04 -4.36
N THR A 37 5.34 0.28 -4.75
CA THR A 37 5.66 0.54 -6.16
C THR A 37 6.16 -0.72 -6.85
N ILE A 38 6.03 -0.77 -8.18
CA ILE A 38 6.58 -1.89 -8.97
C ILE A 38 8.08 -2.07 -8.74
N GLU A 39 8.85 -0.97 -8.69
CA GLU A 39 10.29 -1.05 -8.47
C GLU A 39 10.61 -1.64 -7.09
N ASN A 40 9.81 -1.31 -6.06
CA ASN A 40 9.96 -1.90 -4.73
C ASN A 40 9.76 -3.42 -4.76
N ILE A 41 8.74 -3.91 -5.49
CA ILE A 41 8.50 -5.35 -5.66
C ILE A 41 9.70 -6.02 -6.35
N ILE A 42 10.24 -5.42 -7.40
CA ILE A 42 11.41 -5.95 -8.13
C ILE A 42 12.63 -6.01 -7.22
N SER A 43 12.87 -4.95 -6.44
CA SER A 43 13.95 -4.86 -5.46
C SER A 43 13.81 -5.94 -4.37
N ILE A 44 12.61 -6.12 -3.81
CA ILE A 44 12.32 -7.15 -2.81
C ILE A 44 12.57 -8.56 -3.37
N LEU A 45 12.05 -8.88 -4.55
CA LEU A 45 12.24 -10.20 -5.16
C LEU A 45 13.71 -10.49 -5.49
N SER A 46 14.46 -9.47 -5.93
CA SER A 46 15.89 -9.59 -6.20
C SER A 46 16.66 -9.91 -4.91
N ARG A 47 16.38 -9.16 -3.83
CA ARG A 47 16.94 -9.43 -2.50
C ARG A 47 16.59 -10.85 -2.02
N TYR A 48 15.35 -11.28 -2.19
CA TYR A 48 14.92 -12.64 -1.79
C TYR A 48 15.62 -13.76 -2.54
N LYS A 49 16.06 -13.56 -3.79
CA LYS A 49 16.90 -14.53 -4.50
C LYS A 49 18.29 -14.64 -3.87
N GLU A 50 18.85 -13.54 -3.41
CA GLU A 50 20.15 -13.50 -2.73
C GLU A 50 20.07 -14.12 -1.33
N THR A 51 19.02 -13.79 -0.58
CA THR A 51 18.81 -14.26 0.81
C THR A 51 18.13 -15.61 0.92
N LYS A 52 17.64 -16.16 -0.21
CA LYS A 52 16.85 -17.39 -0.32
C LYS A 52 15.49 -17.36 0.39
N GLU A 53 14.99 -16.17 0.73
CA GLU A 53 13.66 -15.98 1.32
C GLU A 53 12.54 -16.30 0.31
N CYS A 54 11.31 -16.52 0.79
CA CYS A 54 10.11 -16.72 -0.03
C CYS A 54 10.29 -17.70 -1.21
N CYS A 55 10.76 -18.91 -0.89
CA CYS A 55 11.07 -19.95 -1.88
C CYS A 55 12.08 -19.45 -2.93
N ASN A 56 13.23 -18.95 -2.46
CA ASN A 56 14.30 -18.44 -3.31
C ASN A 56 13.87 -17.29 -4.24
N GLY A 57 13.07 -16.36 -3.71
CA GLY A 57 12.52 -15.21 -4.42
C GLY A 57 11.49 -15.57 -5.49
N LEU A 58 10.81 -16.72 -5.37
CA LEU A 58 9.74 -17.12 -6.29
C LEU A 58 8.49 -16.25 -6.13
N TYR A 59 8.21 -15.79 -4.91
CA TYR A 59 7.04 -14.99 -4.62
C TYR A 59 7.33 -13.89 -3.60
N PHE A 60 6.44 -12.91 -3.57
CA PHE A 60 6.30 -11.94 -2.50
C PHE A 60 4.81 -11.76 -2.24
N TRP A 61 4.43 -11.59 -0.97
CA TRP A 61 3.06 -11.32 -0.58
C TRP A 61 3.04 -10.40 0.65
N ALA A 62 1.97 -9.61 0.75
CA ALA A 62 1.61 -8.82 1.92
C ALA A 62 0.08 -8.76 1.98
N SER A 63 -0.48 -8.67 3.18
CA SER A 63 -1.90 -8.39 3.38
C SER A 63 -2.23 -6.96 2.94
N ASP A 64 -3.44 -6.74 2.41
CA ASP A 64 -3.95 -5.40 2.06
C ASP A 64 -2.99 -4.61 1.15
N MET A 65 -2.38 -5.33 0.20
CA MET A 65 -1.41 -4.78 -0.74
C MET A 65 -2.10 -4.03 -1.87
N ILE A 66 -1.64 -2.80 -2.13
CA ILE A 66 -2.04 -2.02 -3.29
C ILE A 66 -0.78 -1.61 -4.05
N ILE A 67 -0.70 -1.92 -5.34
CA ILE A 67 0.44 -1.56 -6.18
C ILE A 67 0.09 -0.28 -6.95
N VAL A 68 0.96 0.73 -6.87
CA VAL A 68 0.80 2.04 -7.51
C VAL A 68 2.04 2.44 -8.30
N GLU A 69 1.89 3.40 -9.22
CA GLU A 69 3.00 3.91 -10.04
C GLU A 69 4.05 4.67 -9.22
N SER A 70 3.64 5.38 -8.18
CA SER A 70 4.52 6.06 -7.22
C SER A 70 3.81 6.24 -5.88
N LEU A 71 4.58 6.50 -4.82
CA LEU A 71 4.06 6.83 -3.49
C LEU A 71 3.81 8.34 -3.33
N ASP A 72 3.69 9.09 -4.42
CA ASP A 72 3.29 10.49 -4.33
C ASP A 72 1.91 10.62 -3.70
N ASN A 73 1.72 11.63 -2.85
CA ASN A 73 0.45 11.82 -2.14
C ASN A 73 -0.73 11.97 -3.11
N ASN A 74 -0.52 12.56 -4.29
CA ASN A 74 -1.56 12.69 -5.31
C ASN A 74 -1.96 11.33 -5.91
N VAL A 75 -1.00 10.43 -6.13
CA VAL A 75 -1.27 9.08 -6.64
C VAL A 75 -2.05 8.29 -5.60
N ILE A 76 -1.55 8.24 -4.36
CA ILE A 76 -2.23 7.57 -3.23
C ILE A 76 -3.67 8.09 -3.06
N ASN A 77 -3.86 9.40 -3.03
CA ASN A 77 -5.18 10.00 -2.88
C ASN A 77 -6.11 9.62 -4.03
N LYS A 78 -5.64 9.69 -5.29
CA LYS A 78 -6.46 9.31 -6.45
C LYS A 78 -6.81 7.83 -6.43
N THR A 79 -5.88 6.95 -6.08
CA THR A 79 -6.11 5.51 -5.94
C THR A 79 -7.20 5.24 -4.90
N ILE A 80 -7.13 5.87 -3.72
CA ILE A 80 -8.14 5.68 -2.67
C ILE A 80 -9.52 6.18 -3.14
N GLN A 81 -9.58 7.35 -3.79
CA GLN A 81 -10.84 7.88 -4.31
C GLN A 81 -11.46 6.97 -5.37
N ASP A 82 -10.64 6.39 -6.26
CA ASP A 82 -11.11 5.47 -7.29
C ASP A 82 -11.60 4.15 -6.69
N LEU A 83 -10.86 3.56 -5.75
CA LEU A 83 -11.29 2.36 -5.00
C LEU A 83 -12.63 2.59 -4.26
N ILE A 84 -12.84 3.77 -3.68
CA ILE A 84 -14.12 4.13 -3.04
C ILE A 84 -15.22 4.22 -4.10
N LYS A 85 -14.96 4.90 -5.22
CA LYS A 85 -15.92 5.10 -6.31
C LYS A 85 -16.35 3.77 -6.94
N ASN A 86 -15.44 2.80 -7.04
CA ASN A 86 -15.69 1.49 -7.63
C ASN A 86 -16.16 0.44 -6.60
N GLU A 87 -16.41 0.82 -5.35
CA GLU A 87 -16.81 -0.07 -4.24
C GLU A 87 -15.76 -1.15 -3.87
N GLU A 88 -14.50 -0.95 -4.27
CA GLU A 88 -13.37 -1.87 -4.04
C GLU A 88 -12.64 -1.60 -2.72
N PHE A 89 -12.87 -0.43 -2.11
CA PHE A 89 -12.17 0.01 -0.91
C PHE A 89 -12.16 -1.03 0.22
N HIS A 90 -13.31 -1.65 0.52
CA HIS A 90 -13.43 -2.65 1.59
C HIS A 90 -12.81 -4.01 1.25
N HIS A 91 -12.46 -4.24 -0.01
CA HIS A 91 -11.71 -5.42 -0.44
C HIS A 91 -10.20 -5.20 -0.38
N ALA A 92 -9.75 -3.95 -0.57
CA ALA A 92 -8.35 -3.59 -0.63
C ALA A 92 -7.76 -3.19 0.74
N PHE A 93 -8.61 -2.73 1.68
CA PHE A 93 -8.19 -2.28 3.01
C PHE A 93 -8.74 -3.17 4.13
N SER A 94 -7.91 -3.41 5.14
CA SER A 94 -8.32 -4.06 6.38
C SER A 94 -8.81 -3.06 7.43
N LEU A 95 -9.82 -3.44 8.20
CA LEU A 95 -10.33 -2.66 9.32
C LEU A 95 -9.35 -2.74 10.51
N LEU A 96 -8.94 -1.60 11.04
CA LEU A 96 -8.23 -1.50 12.31
C LEU A 96 -9.25 -1.54 13.46
N THR A 97 -9.12 -2.55 14.32
CA THR A 97 -9.93 -2.72 15.54
C THR A 97 -9.52 -1.81 16.68
#